data_AF-A0A165LJS5-F1
#
_entry.id   AF-A0A165LJS5-F1
#
_cell.length_a   1.000
_cell.length_b   1.000
_cell.length_c   1.000
_cell.angle_alpha   90.00
_cell.angle_beta   90.00
_cell.angle_gamma   90.00
#
_symmetry.space_group_name_H-M   'P 1'
#
loop_
_entity.id
_entity.type
_entity.pdbx_description
1 polymer ?
#
loop_
_entity_poly.entity_id
_entity_poly.type
_entity_poly.pdbx_seq_one_letter_code
_entity_poly.pdbx_strand_id
1 'polypeptide(L)'
;MQRSNGNKSLAGLRAPMSVSLSDLRSLEATKYLSGVGITLVLYDHLLNLPKEIQYVWQEPPVFLAACVLFDIYLREAGLMYIAVVLGGASPMDRQRCASFTIFAVVYGLFSNASVHSYILFRLYRIWDDRRFIKYVLGTAFVICMTATIVSDGYVLKQLTAEVEYVVVSAKYSIATCVFPYKTWYLVGSWGGMVAFDLVALAMVTLSSLMTPRRPNTAIIGILYKQGFYTFLAFLLLRLSRLLATISGSSADTLLMPPVTWALDGVLSYRLFLMIKQVENGSRRHWSKYDAGPRPRGNMHVGTQPPTILVFEEIEMDT
;
A
#
# COMPACT_ATOMS: atom_id res chain seq x y z
N MET A 1 -40.19 -19.12 -54.26
CA MET A 1 -38.89 -18.60 -53.79
C MET A 1 -38.96 -18.51 -52.27
N GLN A 2 -38.58 -19.58 -51.57
CA GLN A 2 -38.85 -19.76 -50.15
C GLN A 2 -37.57 -20.34 -49.54
N ARG A 3 -36.70 -19.48 -49.01
CA ARG A 3 -35.39 -19.85 -48.47
C ARG A 3 -35.54 -20.12 -46.97
N SER A 4 -35.33 -21.38 -46.63
CA SER A 4 -35.50 -21.99 -45.31
C SER A 4 -34.66 -21.32 -44.22
N ASN A 5 -35.36 -20.89 -43.15
CA ASN A 5 -34.83 -20.60 -41.83
C ASN A 5 -34.65 -21.93 -41.09
N GLY A 6 -33.41 -22.39 -40.90
CA GLY A 6 -33.18 -23.64 -40.17
C GLY A 6 -31.72 -23.84 -39.81
N ASN A 7 -31.25 -23.13 -38.78
CA ASN A 7 -30.18 -23.57 -37.89
C ASN A 7 -30.04 -22.56 -36.74
N LYS A 8 -31.00 -22.59 -35.80
CA LYS A 8 -30.86 -21.92 -34.51
C LYS A 8 -30.12 -22.88 -33.57
N SER A 9 -28.87 -22.52 -33.30
CA SER A 9 -28.14 -22.71 -32.04
C SER A 9 -28.47 -23.93 -31.19
N LEU A 10 -27.77 -25.03 -31.44
CA LEU A 10 -27.17 -25.82 -30.37
C LEU A 10 -26.00 -24.99 -29.79
N ALA A 11 -26.34 -23.90 -29.09
CA ALA A 11 -25.38 -23.12 -28.31
C ALA A 11 -24.85 -24.03 -27.21
N GLY A 12 -23.53 -24.23 -27.21
CA GLY A 12 -22.86 -25.32 -26.52
C GLY A 12 -23.17 -25.38 -25.03
N LEU A 13 -23.51 -26.59 -24.58
CA LEU A 13 -23.18 -27.01 -23.22
C LEU A 13 -21.67 -26.81 -23.04
N ARG A 14 -21.25 -25.68 -22.47
CA ARG A 14 -19.92 -25.57 -21.87
C ARG A 14 -19.87 -26.66 -20.81
N ALA A 15 -18.94 -27.61 -20.97
CA ALA A 15 -18.67 -28.58 -19.92
C ALA A 15 -18.48 -27.83 -18.60
N PRO A 16 -19.08 -28.30 -17.49
CA PRO A 16 -18.94 -27.65 -16.19
C PRO A 16 -17.45 -27.50 -15.89
N MET A 17 -17.02 -26.27 -15.62
CA MET A 17 -15.63 -25.98 -15.31
C MET A 17 -15.21 -26.79 -14.09
N SER A 18 -14.23 -27.68 -14.25
CA SER A 18 -13.69 -28.47 -13.16
C SER A 18 -12.77 -27.59 -12.32
N VAL A 19 -13.27 -27.07 -11.21
CA VAL A 19 -12.45 -26.39 -10.19
C VAL A 19 -11.48 -27.42 -9.61
N SER A 20 -10.18 -27.13 -9.65
CA SER A 20 -9.16 -28.05 -9.14
C SER A 20 -9.16 -28.10 -7.62
N LEU A 21 -8.74 -29.22 -7.02
CA LEU A 21 -8.62 -29.32 -5.55
C LEU A 21 -7.62 -28.31 -4.97
N SER A 22 -6.58 -27.96 -5.73
CA SER A 22 -5.64 -26.89 -5.36
C SER A 22 -6.32 -25.53 -5.26
N ASP A 23 -7.20 -25.18 -6.21
CA ASP A 23 -7.89 -23.89 -6.18
C ASP A 23 -8.81 -23.78 -4.96
N LEU A 24 -9.50 -24.86 -4.59
CA LEU A 24 -10.32 -24.90 -3.38
C LEU A 24 -9.50 -24.65 -2.11
N ARG A 25 -8.30 -25.24 -2.01
CA ARG A 25 -7.39 -25.01 -0.88
C ARG A 25 -6.89 -23.58 -0.84
N SER A 26 -6.55 -22.99 -1.99
CA SER A 26 -6.10 -21.60 -2.08
C SER A 26 -7.21 -20.62 -1.70
N LEU A 27 -8.45 -20.88 -2.12
CA LEU A 27 -9.62 -20.08 -1.71
C LEU A 27 -9.91 -20.19 -0.21
N GLU A 28 -9.82 -21.39 0.36
CA GLU A 28 -9.96 -21.60 1.80
C GLU A 28 -8.85 -20.88 2.58
N ALA A 29 -7.59 -20.99 2.14
CA ALA A 29 -6.47 -20.27 2.72
C ALA A 29 -6.68 -18.75 2.62
N THR A 30 -7.18 -18.25 1.49
CA THR A 30 -7.48 -16.82 1.28
C THR A 30 -8.50 -16.31 2.30
N LYS A 31 -9.53 -17.09 2.61
CA LYS A 31 -10.51 -16.76 3.67
C LYS A 31 -9.82 -16.60 5.03
N TYR A 32 -8.99 -17.55 5.44
CA TYR A 32 -8.27 -17.45 6.71
C TYR A 32 -7.29 -16.28 6.75
N LEU A 33 -6.53 -16.08 5.67
CA LEU A 33 -5.58 -14.98 5.55
C LEU A 33 -6.27 -13.60 5.56
N SER A 34 -7.49 -13.49 5.02
CA SER A 34 -8.27 -12.25 5.15
C SER A 34 -8.65 -11.94 6.60
N GLY A 35 -9.03 -12.96 7.38
CA GLY A 35 -9.27 -12.84 8.82
C GLY A 35 -8.01 -12.45 9.61
N VAL A 36 -6.86 -13.04 9.27
CA VAL A 36 -5.57 -12.65 9.85
C VAL A 36 -5.23 -11.21 9.50
N GLY A 37 -5.42 -10.81 8.23
CA GLY A 37 -5.16 -9.46 7.75
C GLY A 37 -5.94 -8.40 8.54
N ILE A 38 -7.26 -8.55 8.67
CA ILE A 38 -8.07 -7.58 9.44
C ILE A 38 -7.71 -7.59 10.93
N THR A 39 -7.41 -8.76 11.52
CA THR A 39 -6.99 -8.85 12.92
C THR A 39 -5.69 -8.10 13.16
N LEU A 40 -4.71 -8.22 12.26
CA LEU A 40 -3.43 -7.51 12.34
C LEU A 40 -3.61 -5.99 12.30
N VAL A 41 -4.42 -5.47 11.37
CA VAL A 41 -4.63 -4.02 11.26
C VAL A 41 -5.39 -3.48 12.47
N LEU A 42 -6.48 -4.13 12.89
CA LEU A 42 -7.24 -3.69 14.06
C LEU A 42 -6.39 -3.74 15.34
N TYR A 43 -5.59 -4.80 15.51
CA TYR A 43 -4.69 -4.91 16.65
C TYR A 43 -3.64 -3.79 16.67
N ASP A 44 -3.01 -3.51 15.52
CA ASP A 44 -2.03 -2.42 15.41
C ASP A 44 -2.65 -1.05 15.62
N HIS A 45 -3.86 -0.82 15.10
CA HIS A 45 -4.62 0.41 15.32
C HIS A 45 -4.88 0.63 16.81
N LEU A 46 -5.41 -0.38 17.51
CA LEU A 46 -5.70 -0.29 18.95
C LEU A 46 -4.45 0.01 19.78
N LEU A 47 -3.30 -0.58 19.44
CA LEU A 47 -2.04 -0.32 20.14
C LEU A 47 -1.53 1.11 19.94
N ASN A 48 -1.78 1.70 18.78
CA ASN A 48 -1.26 3.02 18.43
C ASN A 48 -2.30 4.15 18.57
N LEU A 49 -3.57 3.83 18.85
CA LEU A 49 -4.65 4.79 19.03
C LEU A 49 -4.31 5.92 20.04
N PRO A 50 -3.67 5.66 21.20
CA PRO A 50 -3.28 6.76 22.11
C PRO A 50 -2.28 7.73 21.48
N LYS A 51 -1.33 7.21 20.69
CA LYS A 51 -0.34 8.03 19.97
C LYS A 51 -1.01 8.81 18.85
N GLU A 52 -1.97 8.20 18.16
CA GLU A 52 -2.74 8.89 17.13
C GLU A 52 -3.52 10.06 17.72
N ILE A 53 -4.25 9.84 18.82
CA ILE A 53 -4.98 10.90 19.53
C ILE A 53 -4.03 12.04 19.91
N GLN A 54 -2.87 11.70 20.47
CA GLN A 54 -1.88 12.68 20.90
C GLN A 54 -1.24 13.47 19.74
N TYR A 55 -0.88 12.81 18.64
CA TYR A 55 -0.07 13.42 17.58
C TYR A 55 -0.86 13.91 16.37
N VAL A 56 -2.12 13.49 16.23
CA VAL A 56 -2.94 13.80 15.05
C VAL A 56 -4.19 14.56 15.45
N TRP A 57 -4.91 14.09 16.48
CA TRP A 57 -6.20 14.68 16.86
C TRP A 57 -6.07 15.92 17.74
N GLN A 58 -5.05 16.00 18.60
CA GLN A 58 -4.80 17.17 19.45
C GLN A 58 -4.09 18.31 18.72
N GLU A 59 -3.40 18.01 17.61
CA GLU A 59 -2.75 19.02 16.78
C GLU A 59 -3.78 19.70 15.87
N PRO A 60 -3.59 20.99 15.51
CA PRO A 60 -4.51 21.67 14.59
C PRO A 60 -4.60 20.90 13.27
N PRO A 61 -5.81 20.68 12.74
CA PRO A 61 -6.01 19.81 11.59
C PRO A 61 -5.31 20.39 10.37
N VAL A 62 -4.27 19.71 9.90
CA VAL A 62 -3.63 19.99 8.61
C VAL A 62 -4.28 19.10 7.57
N PHE A 63 -4.58 19.63 6.38
CA PHE A 63 -5.19 18.89 5.27
C PHE A 63 -4.52 17.52 5.01
N LEU A 64 -3.19 17.48 5.07
CA LEU A 64 -2.42 16.24 4.91
C LEU A 64 -2.75 15.19 5.98
N ALA A 65 -2.89 15.61 7.24
CA ALA A 65 -3.23 14.70 8.35
C ALA A 65 -4.64 14.11 8.17
N ALA A 66 -5.60 14.91 7.70
CA ALA A 66 -6.93 14.42 7.37
C ALA A 66 -6.92 13.40 6.23
N CYS A 67 -6.14 13.65 5.17
CA CYS A 67 -5.99 12.70 4.07
C CYS A 67 -5.36 11.37 4.52
N VAL A 68 -4.36 11.43 5.41
CA VAL A 68 -3.73 10.23 5.98
C VAL A 68 -4.71 9.44 6.83
N LEU A 69 -5.44 10.10 7.73
CA LEU A 69 -6.47 9.45 8.55
C LEU A 69 -7.54 8.80 7.68
N PHE A 70 -8.00 9.50 6.64
CA PHE A 70 -8.96 8.95 5.70
C PHE A 70 -8.42 7.68 5.01
N ASP A 71 -7.16 7.66 4.55
CA ASP A 71 -6.54 6.47 3.97
C ASP A 71 -6.49 5.29 4.97
N ILE A 72 -6.14 5.55 6.24
CA ILE A 72 -6.07 4.52 7.29
C ILE A 72 -7.44 3.89 7.53
N TYR A 73 -8.47 4.71 7.79
CA TYR A 73 -9.81 4.20 8.06
C TYR A 73 -10.45 3.56 6.83
N LEU A 74 -10.20 4.10 5.63
CA LEU A 74 -10.63 3.48 4.37
C LEU A 74 -9.99 2.10 4.21
N ARG A 75 -8.71 1.95 4.56
CA ARG A 75 -7.97 0.69 4.50
C ARG A 75 -8.57 -0.36 5.43
N GLU A 76 -8.84 0.01 6.69
CA GLU A 76 -9.47 -0.86 7.69
C GLU A 76 -10.86 -1.31 7.29
N ALA A 77 -11.72 -0.34 6.92
CA ALA A 77 -13.07 -0.63 6.46
C ALA A 77 -13.06 -1.53 5.22
N GLY A 78 -12.14 -1.29 4.28
CA GLY A 78 -12.02 -2.10 3.07
C GLY A 78 -11.56 -3.52 3.34
N LEU A 79 -10.57 -3.74 4.22
CA LEU A 79 -10.15 -5.09 4.62
C LEU A 79 -11.26 -5.83 5.39
N MET A 80 -12.01 -5.11 6.22
CA MET A 80 -13.16 -5.67 6.93
C MET A 80 -14.23 -6.14 5.96
N TYR A 81 -14.57 -5.30 4.96
CA TYR A 81 -15.50 -5.67 3.90
C TYR A 81 -15.01 -6.89 3.10
N ILE A 82 -13.73 -6.92 2.71
CA ILE A 82 -13.11 -8.05 2.02
C ILE A 82 -13.21 -9.34 2.86
N ALA A 83 -12.91 -9.28 4.16
CA ALA A 83 -13.00 -10.43 5.04
C ALA A 83 -14.44 -10.95 5.21
N VAL A 84 -15.43 -10.06 5.27
CA VAL A 84 -16.86 -10.44 5.33
C VAL A 84 -17.28 -11.16 4.04
N VAL A 85 -16.89 -10.63 2.88
CA VAL A 85 -17.22 -11.21 1.57
C VAL A 85 -16.53 -12.57 1.39
N LEU A 86 -15.21 -12.63 1.58
CA LEU A 86 -14.42 -13.87 1.46
C LEU A 86 -14.76 -14.90 2.53
N GLY A 87 -15.28 -14.46 3.69
CA GLY A 87 -15.78 -15.31 4.76
C GLY A 87 -17.02 -16.12 4.38
N GLY A 88 -17.74 -15.71 3.33
CA GLY A 88 -19.02 -16.29 2.94
C GLY A 88 -20.18 -15.88 3.86
N ALA A 89 -20.03 -14.79 4.62
CA ALA A 89 -21.05 -14.32 5.56
C ALA A 89 -22.26 -13.68 4.85
N SER A 90 -22.12 -13.33 3.58
CA SER A 90 -23.19 -12.73 2.77
C SER A 90 -23.36 -13.54 1.47
N PRO A 91 -24.57 -13.98 1.12
CA PRO A 91 -24.81 -14.66 -0.15
C PRO A 91 -24.57 -13.69 -1.32
N MET A 92 -23.79 -14.15 -2.29
CA MET A 92 -23.40 -13.37 -3.46
C MET A 92 -24.12 -13.91 -4.69
N ASP A 93 -24.69 -13.01 -5.49
CA ASP A 93 -25.07 -13.29 -6.86
C ASP A 93 -23.93 -12.85 -7.80
N ARG A 94 -24.08 -13.13 -9.10
CA ARG A 94 -23.09 -12.73 -10.11
C ARG A 94 -22.84 -11.21 -10.10
N GLN A 95 -23.88 -10.41 -9.89
CA GLN A 95 -23.78 -8.95 -9.89
C GLN A 95 -22.99 -8.42 -8.68
N ARG A 96 -23.24 -8.94 -7.48
CA ARG A 96 -22.49 -8.60 -6.27
C ARG A 96 -21.04 -9.09 -6.37
N CYS A 97 -20.79 -10.24 -6.98
CA CYS A 97 -19.42 -10.68 -7.28
C CYS A 97 -18.67 -9.71 -8.20
N ALA A 98 -19.34 -9.20 -9.25
CA ALA A 98 -18.76 -8.19 -10.12
C ALA A 98 -18.50 -6.87 -9.34
N SER A 99 -19.46 -6.42 -8.53
CA SER A 99 -19.30 -5.24 -7.67
C SER A 99 -18.16 -5.40 -6.66
N PHE A 100 -18.02 -6.56 -6.04
CA PHE A 100 -16.91 -6.89 -5.14
C PHE A 100 -15.57 -6.86 -5.88
N THR A 101 -15.52 -7.40 -7.10
CA THR A 101 -14.32 -7.36 -7.94
C THR A 101 -13.92 -5.92 -8.27
N ILE A 102 -14.89 -5.08 -8.65
CA ILE A 102 -14.66 -3.66 -8.89
C ILE A 102 -14.14 -2.98 -7.63
N PHE A 103 -14.79 -3.22 -6.50
CA PHE A 103 -14.37 -2.69 -5.20
C PHE A 103 -12.92 -3.10 -4.89
N ALA A 104 -12.58 -4.39 -4.98
CA ALA A 104 -11.27 -4.91 -4.63
C ALA A 104 -10.14 -4.32 -5.50
N VAL A 105 -10.38 -4.18 -6.81
CA VAL A 105 -9.41 -3.56 -7.74
C VAL A 105 -9.23 -2.07 -7.43
N VAL A 106 -10.33 -1.32 -7.28
CA VAL A 106 -10.27 0.12 -6.99
C VAL A 106 -9.65 0.38 -5.62
N TYR A 107 -10.04 -0.38 -4.60
CA TYR A 107 -9.45 -0.35 -3.27
C TYR A 107 -7.95 -0.64 -3.32
N GLY A 108 -7.55 -1.69 -4.03
CA GLY A 108 -6.14 -2.05 -4.24
C GLY A 108 -5.36 -0.91 -4.89
N LEU A 109 -5.94 -0.25 -5.91
CA LEU A 109 -5.33 0.88 -6.60
C LEU A 109 -5.11 2.07 -5.65
N PHE A 110 -6.13 2.47 -4.88
CA PHE A 110 -6.01 3.54 -3.89
C PHE A 110 -4.98 3.22 -2.81
N SER A 111 -5.05 2.01 -2.25
CA SER A 111 -4.13 1.50 -1.24
C SER A 111 -2.68 1.51 -1.73
N ASN A 112 -2.44 1.11 -2.98
CA ASN A 112 -1.10 1.12 -3.58
C ASN A 112 -0.62 2.56 -3.84
N ALA A 113 -1.49 3.41 -4.37
CA ALA A 113 -1.18 4.81 -4.66
C ALA A 113 -0.76 5.58 -3.40
N SER A 114 -1.46 5.36 -2.28
CA SER A 114 -1.13 6.02 -1.02
C SER A 114 0.22 5.57 -0.48
N VAL A 115 0.49 4.26 -0.43
CA VAL A 115 1.79 3.72 0.01
C VAL A 115 2.95 4.24 -0.85
N HIS A 116 2.79 4.27 -2.18
CA HIS A 116 3.82 4.83 -3.07
C HIS A 116 4.00 6.33 -2.90
N SER A 117 2.93 7.06 -2.63
CA SER A 117 3.01 8.49 -2.31
C SER A 117 3.79 8.74 -1.01
N TYR A 118 3.62 7.89 0.02
CA TYR A 118 4.41 7.96 1.25
C TYR A 118 5.90 7.64 1.01
N ILE A 119 6.18 6.59 0.24
CA ILE A 119 7.55 6.21 -0.16
C ILE A 119 8.23 7.38 -0.90
N LEU A 120 7.53 7.97 -1.88
CA LEU A 120 7.96 9.14 -2.65
C LEU A 120 8.25 10.33 -1.74
N PHE A 121 7.32 10.68 -0.85
CA PHE A 121 7.47 11.78 0.10
C PHE A 121 8.66 11.58 1.05
N ARG A 122 8.87 10.36 1.55
CA ARG A 122 10.01 10.06 2.42
C ARG A 122 11.33 10.18 1.68
N LEU A 123 11.44 9.59 0.48
CA LEU A 123 12.61 9.70 -0.37
C LEU A 123 12.95 11.15 -0.70
N TYR A 124 11.93 11.94 -1.01
CA TYR A 124 12.07 13.37 -1.26
C TYR A 124 12.74 14.09 -0.08
N ARG A 125 12.29 13.80 1.16
CA ARG A 125 12.87 14.41 2.36
C ARG A 125 14.30 13.96 2.63
N ILE A 126 14.66 12.72 2.32
CA ILE A 126 16.03 12.19 2.50
C ILE A 126 17.02 12.95 1.61
N TRP A 127 16.61 13.34 0.40
CA TRP A 127 17.47 13.99 -0.60
C TRP A 127 17.53 15.52 -0.51
N ASP A 128 17.10 16.10 0.62
CA ASP A 128 17.23 17.52 0.96
C ASP A 128 16.89 18.48 -0.20
N ASP A 129 15.69 18.31 -0.77
CA ASP A 129 15.11 19.23 -1.76
C ASP A 129 15.87 19.36 -3.10
N ARG A 130 16.82 18.46 -3.43
CA ARG A 130 17.52 18.50 -4.72
C ARG A 130 16.57 18.31 -5.89
N ARG A 131 16.39 19.38 -6.70
CA ARG A 131 15.44 19.42 -7.84
C ARG A 131 15.56 18.25 -8.80
N PHE A 132 16.78 17.82 -9.12
CA PHE A 132 17.03 16.69 -10.02
C PHE A 132 16.34 15.40 -9.53
N ILE A 133 16.51 15.08 -8.24
CA ILE A 133 15.95 13.86 -7.64
C ILE A 133 14.42 13.91 -7.65
N LYS A 134 13.84 15.09 -7.43
CA LYS A 134 12.38 15.30 -7.51
C LYS A 134 11.84 14.93 -8.89
N TYR A 135 12.50 15.38 -9.95
CA TYR A 135 12.07 15.10 -11.33
C TYR A 135 12.24 13.61 -11.66
N VAL A 136 13.38 13.00 -11.32
CA VAL A 136 13.62 11.57 -11.58
C VAL A 136 12.59 10.70 -10.84
N LEU A 137 12.39 10.94 -9.55
CA LEU A 137 11.50 10.11 -8.74
C LEU A 137 10.02 10.36 -9.06
N GLY A 138 9.64 11.61 -9.32
CA GLY A 138 8.29 11.98 -9.75
C GLY A 138 7.94 11.40 -11.12
N THR A 139 8.85 11.45 -12.10
CA THR A 139 8.63 10.84 -13.42
C THR A 139 8.53 9.31 -13.33
N ALA A 140 9.42 8.65 -12.57
CA ALA A 140 9.33 7.22 -12.32
C ALA A 140 8.00 6.83 -11.67
N PHE A 141 7.54 7.59 -10.67
CA PHE A 141 6.23 7.38 -10.04
C PHE A 141 5.09 7.48 -11.05
N VAL A 142 5.04 8.55 -11.86
CA VAL A 142 3.96 8.75 -12.85
C VAL A 142 3.94 7.64 -13.89
N ILE A 143 5.11 7.22 -14.42
CA ILE A 143 5.21 6.15 -15.41
C ILE A 143 4.72 4.83 -14.82
N CYS A 144 5.25 4.43 -13.65
CA CYS A 144 4.86 3.18 -12.99
C CYS A 144 3.37 3.18 -12.62
N MET A 145 2.87 4.27 -12.04
CA MET A 145 1.47 4.37 -11.62
C MET A 145 0.52 4.34 -12.81
N THR A 146 0.87 5.00 -13.92
CA THR A 146 0.06 4.94 -15.16
C THR A 146 0.02 3.53 -15.72
N ALA A 147 1.16 2.82 -15.75
CA ALA A 147 1.21 1.43 -16.19
C ALA A 147 0.35 0.52 -15.31
N THR A 148 0.34 0.73 -13.99
CA THR A 148 -0.53 0.04 -13.05
C THR A 148 -2.01 0.31 -13.31
N ILE A 149 -2.41 1.58 -13.44
CA ILE A 149 -3.81 1.98 -13.70
C ILE A 149 -4.32 1.34 -15.01
N VAL A 150 -3.52 1.40 -16.07
CA VAL A 150 -3.89 0.80 -17.37
C VAL A 150 -4.04 -0.71 -17.23
N SER A 151 -3.09 -1.38 -16.57
CA SER A 151 -3.15 -2.82 -16.33
C SER A 151 -4.38 -3.22 -15.52
N ASP A 152 -4.66 -2.51 -14.42
CA ASP A 152 -5.82 -2.74 -13.57
C ASP A 152 -7.14 -2.48 -14.30
N GLY A 153 -7.19 -1.51 -15.22
CA GLY A 153 -8.35 -1.30 -16.10
C GLY A 153 -8.64 -2.51 -16.99
N TYR A 154 -7.61 -3.15 -17.55
CA TYR A 154 -7.77 -4.39 -18.32
C TYR A 154 -8.15 -5.58 -17.44
N VAL A 155 -7.55 -5.70 -16.25
CA VAL A 155 -7.94 -6.69 -15.23
C VAL A 155 -9.42 -6.54 -14.90
N LEU A 156 -9.87 -5.33 -14.62
CA LEU A 156 -11.25 -5.03 -14.26
C LEU A 156 -12.23 -5.45 -15.35
N LYS A 157 -11.95 -5.06 -16.60
CA LYS A 157 -12.76 -5.43 -17.76
C LYS A 157 -12.86 -6.95 -17.94
N GLN A 158 -11.75 -7.66 -17.77
CA GLN A 158 -11.71 -9.11 -17.96
C GLN A 158 -12.39 -9.86 -16.81
N LEU A 159 -12.08 -9.52 -15.55
CA LEU A 159 -12.60 -10.22 -14.38
C LEU A 159 -14.10 -10.00 -14.21
N THR A 160 -14.62 -8.79 -14.47
CA THR A 160 -16.06 -8.51 -14.34
C THR A 160 -16.91 -9.22 -15.38
N ALA A 161 -16.37 -9.50 -16.58
CA ALA A 161 -17.08 -10.24 -17.63
C ALA A 161 -17.19 -11.75 -17.30
N GLU A 162 -16.11 -12.31 -16.76
CA GLU A 162 -15.94 -13.76 -16.57
C GLU A 162 -16.17 -14.22 -15.11
N VAL A 163 -16.58 -13.34 -14.19
CA VAL A 163 -16.79 -13.74 -12.79
C VAL A 163 -17.97 -14.70 -12.66
N GLU A 164 -17.71 -15.82 -11.98
CA GLU A 164 -18.72 -16.83 -11.66
C GLU A 164 -18.81 -17.01 -10.14
N TYR A 165 -20.04 -17.12 -9.64
CA TYR A 165 -20.29 -17.46 -8.25
C TYR A 165 -20.40 -18.96 -8.12
N VAL A 166 -19.53 -19.57 -7.32
CA VAL A 166 -19.49 -21.02 -7.14
C VAL A 166 -19.82 -21.36 -5.69
N VAL A 167 -20.79 -22.24 -5.51
CA VAL A 167 -21.12 -22.86 -4.22
C VAL A 167 -20.73 -24.32 -4.31
N VAL A 168 -19.71 -24.71 -3.56
CA VAL A 168 -19.32 -26.12 -3.43
C VAL A 168 -19.94 -26.61 -2.12
N SER A 169 -20.85 -27.59 -2.16
CA SER A 169 -21.58 -28.06 -0.96
C SER A 169 -21.13 -29.43 -0.44
N ALA A 170 -20.25 -30.15 -1.14
CA ALA A 170 -20.00 -31.57 -0.87
C ALA A 170 -19.05 -31.85 0.32
N LYS A 171 -18.16 -30.91 0.68
CA LYS A 171 -17.18 -31.12 1.76
C LYS A 171 -16.66 -29.83 2.41
N TYR A 172 -16.57 -28.75 1.62
CA TYR A 172 -16.13 -27.44 2.08
C TYR A 172 -17.28 -26.47 1.86
N SER A 173 -17.77 -25.78 2.89
CA SER A 173 -18.79 -24.73 2.72
C SER A 173 -18.14 -23.45 2.17
N ILE A 174 -17.67 -23.52 0.92
CA ILE A 174 -17.05 -22.39 0.22
C ILE A 174 -18.10 -21.79 -0.71
N ALA A 175 -18.45 -20.55 -0.41
CA ALA A 175 -19.36 -19.71 -1.17
C ALA A 175 -18.61 -18.41 -1.49
N THR A 176 -17.99 -18.35 -2.67
CA THR A 176 -17.15 -17.21 -3.05
C THR A 176 -17.18 -16.97 -4.56
N CYS A 177 -16.67 -15.81 -4.97
CA CYS A 177 -16.50 -15.44 -6.37
C CYS A 177 -15.18 -16.06 -6.87
N VAL A 178 -15.25 -16.77 -8.00
CA VAL A 178 -14.09 -17.42 -8.61
C VAL A 178 -13.82 -16.83 -9.98
N PHE A 179 -12.54 -16.71 -10.33
CA PHE A 179 -12.10 -16.24 -11.64
C PHE A 179 -11.59 -17.42 -12.46
N PRO A 180 -12.27 -17.77 -13.56
CA PRO A 180 -11.97 -18.95 -14.35
C PRO A 180 -10.62 -18.87 -15.08
N TYR A 181 -10.18 -17.65 -15.39
CA TYR A 181 -8.98 -17.41 -16.19
C TYR A 181 -7.98 -16.55 -15.44
N LYS A 182 -6.72 -16.98 -15.48
CA LYS A 182 -5.58 -16.16 -15.06
C LYS A 182 -5.37 -15.04 -16.07
N THR A 183 -5.31 -13.81 -15.59
CA THR A 183 -5.03 -12.64 -16.43
C THR A 183 -3.57 -12.22 -16.32
N TRP A 184 -2.91 -12.03 -17.47
CA TRP A 184 -1.54 -11.54 -17.54
C TRP A 184 -1.41 -10.07 -17.15
N TYR A 185 -2.50 -9.31 -17.19
CA TYR A 185 -2.51 -7.91 -16.81
C TYR A 185 -2.21 -7.70 -15.31
N LEU A 186 -2.53 -8.69 -14.45
CA LEU A 186 -2.13 -8.64 -13.04
C LEU A 186 -0.60 -8.63 -12.87
N VAL A 187 0.14 -9.35 -13.73
CA VAL A 187 1.62 -9.34 -13.70
C VAL A 187 2.14 -7.94 -14.04
N GLY A 188 1.52 -7.26 -15.01
CA GLY A 188 1.84 -5.87 -15.36
C GLY A 188 1.59 -4.90 -14.20
N SER A 189 0.45 -5.03 -13.51
CA SER A 189 0.08 -4.22 -12.35
C SER A 189 1.11 -4.35 -11.21
N TRP A 190 1.41 -5.59 -10.77
CA TRP A 190 2.40 -5.83 -9.72
C TRP A 190 3.83 -5.50 -10.16
N GLY A 191 4.17 -5.77 -11.41
CA GLY A 191 5.48 -5.48 -11.98
C GLY A 191 5.82 -3.99 -11.98
N GLY A 192 4.86 -3.13 -12.35
CA GLY A 192 5.02 -1.67 -12.30
C GLY A 192 5.34 -1.17 -10.89
N MET A 193 4.69 -1.75 -9.87
CA MET A 193 4.94 -1.38 -8.48
C MET A 193 6.29 -1.85 -7.95
N VAL A 194 6.69 -3.09 -8.26
CA VAL A 194 8.02 -3.62 -7.89
C VAL A 194 9.13 -2.82 -8.57
N ALA A 195 8.94 -2.43 -9.84
CA ALA A 195 9.90 -1.59 -10.54
C ALA A 195 10.12 -0.25 -9.84
N PHE A 196 9.05 0.42 -9.40
CA PHE A 196 9.17 1.67 -8.63
C PHE A 196 9.93 1.46 -7.31
N ASP A 197 9.65 0.37 -6.60
CA ASP A 197 10.34 0.06 -5.34
C ASP A 197 11.82 -0.23 -5.52
N LEU A 198 12.21 -0.88 -6.61
CA LEU A 198 13.60 -1.10 -6.94
C LEU A 198 14.32 0.23 -7.20
N VAL A 199 13.69 1.15 -7.93
CA VAL A 199 14.21 2.51 -8.12
C VAL A 199 14.34 3.24 -6.79
N ALA A 200 13.30 3.22 -5.96
CA ALA A 200 13.29 3.79 -4.62
C ALA A 200 14.43 3.25 -3.75
N LEU A 201 14.58 1.92 -3.67
CA LEU A 201 15.62 1.26 -2.88
C LEU A 201 17.02 1.58 -3.41
N ALA A 202 17.21 1.60 -4.73
CA ALA A 202 18.46 2.01 -5.35
C ALA A 202 18.81 3.46 -4.99
N MET A 203 17.83 4.37 -5.00
CA MET A 203 18.05 5.77 -4.62
C MET A 203 18.42 5.93 -3.15
N VAL A 204 17.78 5.21 -2.22
CA VAL A 204 18.19 5.22 -0.80
C VAL A 204 19.61 4.69 -0.65
N THR A 205 19.93 3.60 -1.34
CA THR A 205 21.27 2.99 -1.30
C THR A 205 22.32 3.97 -1.83
N LEU A 206 22.07 4.61 -2.98
CA LEU A 206 22.96 5.62 -3.55
C LEU A 206 23.13 6.82 -2.62
N SER A 207 22.06 7.29 -1.97
CA SER A 207 22.15 8.36 -0.98
C SER A 207 23.09 7.99 0.15
N SER A 208 22.96 6.77 0.70
CA SER A 208 23.82 6.29 1.79
C SER A 208 25.30 6.15 1.38
N LEU A 209 25.56 5.90 0.09
CA LEU A 209 26.91 5.83 -0.46
C LEU A 209 27.52 7.22 -0.69
N MET A 210 26.71 8.22 -1.07
CA MET A 210 27.18 9.57 -1.38
C MET A 210 27.36 10.47 -0.14
N THR A 211 26.69 10.18 0.98
CA THR A 211 26.84 10.99 2.20
C THR A 211 28.28 10.90 2.73
N PRO A 212 29.02 12.03 2.86
CA PRO A 212 30.40 12.04 3.32
C PRO A 212 30.50 11.48 4.75
N ARG A 213 31.36 10.48 4.94
CA ARG A 213 31.45 9.67 6.17
C ARG A 213 32.51 10.23 7.12
N ARG A 214 32.23 10.19 8.42
CA ARG A 214 33.29 10.25 9.43
C ARG A 214 33.96 8.87 9.50
N PRO A 215 35.30 8.77 9.48
CA PRO A 215 36.04 7.52 9.30
C PRO A 215 35.74 6.43 10.35
N ASN A 216 35.13 6.77 11.49
CA ASN A 216 34.84 5.83 12.58
C ASN A 216 33.35 5.49 12.77
N THR A 217 32.46 5.92 11.88
CA THR A 217 31.02 5.59 11.99
C THR A 217 30.68 4.31 11.25
N ALA A 218 30.10 3.32 11.95
CA ALA A 218 29.69 2.06 11.36
C ALA A 218 28.61 2.29 10.28
N ILE A 219 28.93 1.94 9.02
CA ILE A 219 28.10 2.16 7.82
C ILE A 219 26.68 1.60 8.00
N ILE A 220 26.57 0.45 8.69
CA ILE A 220 25.31 -0.25 8.94
C ILE A 220 24.35 0.60 9.78
N GLY A 221 24.87 1.34 10.77
CA GLY A 221 24.04 2.18 11.64
C GLY A 221 23.37 3.33 10.89
N ILE A 222 24.09 3.96 9.96
CA ILE A 222 23.55 5.06 9.14
C ILE A 222 22.49 4.52 8.16
N LEU A 223 22.75 3.38 7.52
CA LEU A 223 21.79 2.76 6.61
C LEU A 223 20.50 2.33 7.34
N TYR A 224 20.65 1.81 8.56
CA TYR A 224 19.52 1.48 9.44
C TYR A 224 18.71 2.72 9.80
N LYS A 225 19.40 3.79 10.24
CA LYS A 225 18.80 5.08 10.63
C LYS A 225 17.96 5.70 9.50
N GLN A 226 18.38 5.51 8.24
CA GLN A 226 17.69 6.07 7.07
C GLN A 226 16.43 5.29 6.63
N GLY A 227 16.09 4.18 7.28
CA GLY A 227 14.88 3.42 7.00
C GLY A 227 14.97 2.47 5.82
N PHE A 228 16.18 2.05 5.45
CA PHE A 228 16.43 1.05 4.40
C PHE A 228 15.55 -0.20 4.58
N TYR A 229 15.45 -0.74 5.80
CA TYR A 229 14.65 -1.92 6.10
C TYR A 229 13.17 -1.74 5.80
N THR A 230 12.64 -0.52 5.95
CA THR A 230 11.26 -0.23 5.59
C THR A 230 11.05 -0.39 4.07
N PHE A 231 11.93 0.18 3.25
CA PHE A 231 11.83 0.06 1.79
C PHE A 231 12.07 -1.38 1.33
N LEU A 232 13.01 -2.09 1.97
CA LEU A 232 13.22 -3.51 1.72
C LEU A 232 11.99 -4.35 2.09
N ALA A 233 11.35 -4.09 3.22
CA ALA A 233 10.13 -4.78 3.63
C ALA A 233 9.00 -4.57 2.60
N PHE A 234 8.76 -3.34 2.15
CA PHE A 234 7.79 -3.07 1.08
C PHE A 234 8.13 -3.81 -0.22
N LEU A 235 9.40 -3.78 -0.64
CA LEU A 235 9.85 -4.49 -1.84
C LEU A 235 9.57 -6.01 -1.72
N LEU A 236 9.89 -6.62 -0.58
CA LEU A 236 9.65 -8.06 -0.35
C LEU A 236 8.15 -8.39 -0.33
N LEU A 237 7.33 -7.55 0.30
CA LEU A 237 5.87 -7.70 0.28
C LEU A 237 5.30 -7.60 -1.14
N ARG A 238 5.80 -6.67 -1.97
CA ARG A 238 5.39 -6.55 -3.38
C ARG A 238 5.91 -7.69 -4.24
N LEU A 239 7.14 -8.14 -4.01
CA LEU A 239 7.73 -9.25 -4.74
C LEU A 239 6.97 -10.55 -4.47
N SER A 240 6.54 -10.80 -3.23
CA SER A 240 5.73 -11.98 -2.90
C SER A 240 4.40 -12.04 -3.68
N ARG A 241 3.72 -10.91 -3.88
CA ARG A 241 2.51 -10.80 -4.71
C ARG A 241 2.78 -11.05 -6.19
N LEU A 242 3.86 -10.46 -6.71
CA LEU A 242 4.28 -10.64 -8.10
C LEU A 242 4.62 -12.12 -8.37
N LEU A 243 5.37 -12.75 -7.47
CA LEU A 243 5.74 -14.16 -7.59
C LEU A 243 4.50 -15.06 -7.57
N ALA A 244 3.58 -14.87 -6.63
CA ALA A 244 2.32 -15.62 -6.59
C ALA A 244 1.51 -15.45 -7.88
N THR A 245 1.51 -14.25 -8.47
CA THR A 245 0.83 -13.99 -9.76
C THR A 245 1.53 -14.68 -10.93
N ILE A 246 2.86 -14.78 -10.92
CA ILE A 246 3.61 -15.43 -12.00
C ILE A 246 3.48 -16.96 -11.91
N SER A 247 3.76 -17.55 -10.74
CA SER A 247 3.85 -19.00 -10.58
C SER A 247 2.53 -19.70 -10.22
N GLY A 248 1.59 -18.99 -9.60
CA GLY A 248 0.36 -19.58 -9.06
C GLY A 248 -0.79 -19.74 -10.05
N SER A 249 -1.83 -20.46 -9.60
CA SER A 249 -3.13 -20.56 -10.27
C SER A 249 -3.91 -19.23 -10.18
N SER A 250 -5.09 -19.15 -10.81
CA SER A 250 -5.94 -17.95 -10.67
C SER A 250 -6.37 -17.73 -9.21
N ALA A 251 -6.62 -18.80 -8.45
CA ALA A 251 -6.97 -18.69 -7.03
C ALA A 251 -5.81 -18.18 -6.17
N ASP A 252 -4.56 -18.57 -6.49
CA ASP A 252 -3.37 -18.13 -5.76
C ASP A 252 -3.15 -16.61 -5.85
N THR A 253 -3.66 -15.96 -6.90
CA THR A 253 -3.57 -14.50 -7.05
C THR A 253 -4.36 -13.74 -5.97
N LEU A 254 -5.37 -14.38 -5.36
CA LEU A 254 -6.19 -13.81 -4.28
C LEU A 254 -5.62 -14.08 -2.89
N LEU A 255 -4.65 -14.98 -2.77
CA LEU A 255 -4.12 -15.44 -1.48
C LEU A 255 -3.36 -14.35 -0.73
N MET A 256 -2.48 -13.64 -1.43
CA MET A 256 -1.55 -12.68 -0.84
C MET A 256 -2.12 -11.26 -0.60
N PRO A 257 -3.02 -10.71 -1.43
CA PRO A 257 -3.48 -9.32 -1.28
C PRO A 257 -4.02 -8.94 0.12
N PRO A 258 -4.89 -9.72 0.80
CA PRO A 258 -5.43 -9.29 2.09
C PRO A 258 -4.37 -9.05 3.16
N VAL A 259 -3.39 -9.97 3.27
CA VAL A 259 -2.31 -9.86 4.26
C VAL A 259 -1.31 -8.80 3.87
N THR A 260 -0.97 -8.71 2.59
CA THR A 260 0.00 -7.70 2.13
C THR A 260 -0.56 -6.28 2.22
N TRP A 261 -1.84 -6.07 1.91
CA TRP A 261 -2.51 -4.78 2.14
C TRP A 261 -2.60 -4.40 3.61
N ALA A 262 -2.83 -5.38 4.50
CA ALA A 262 -2.79 -5.20 5.94
C ALA A 262 -1.40 -4.77 6.42
N LEU A 263 -0.36 -5.50 6.03
CA LEU A 263 1.02 -5.20 6.41
C LEU A 263 1.50 -3.86 5.81
N ASP A 264 1.16 -3.57 4.55
CA ASP A 264 1.46 -2.28 3.93
C ASP A 264 0.82 -1.12 4.72
N GLY A 265 -0.42 -1.33 5.21
CA GLY A 265 -1.14 -0.39 6.07
C GLY A 265 -0.45 -0.16 7.40
N VAL A 266 -0.16 -1.24 8.13
CA VAL A 266 0.54 -1.19 9.43
C VAL A 266 1.89 -0.48 9.31
N LEU A 267 2.68 -0.84 8.30
CA LEU A 267 3.98 -0.20 8.07
C LEU A 267 3.82 1.29 7.76
N SER A 268 2.90 1.66 6.88
CA SER A 268 2.66 3.06 6.49
C SER A 268 2.16 3.89 7.68
N TYR A 269 1.24 3.35 8.48
CA TYR A 269 0.69 4.02 9.65
C TYR A 269 1.75 4.25 10.74
N ARG A 270 2.55 3.23 11.06
CA ARG A 270 3.66 3.38 12.01
C ARG A 270 4.68 4.41 11.56
N LEU A 271 5.04 4.43 10.28
CA LEU A 271 5.94 5.44 9.72
C LEU A 271 5.36 6.84 9.85
N PHE A 272 4.06 7.01 9.56
CA PHE A 272 3.39 8.29 9.69
C PHE A 272 3.41 8.80 11.14
N LEU A 273 3.05 7.96 12.11
CA LEU A 273 3.09 8.32 13.52
C LEU A 273 4.51 8.68 13.99
N MET A 274 5.54 7.96 13.54
CA MET A 274 6.93 8.29 13.85
C MET A 274 7.33 9.66 13.30
N ILE A 275 6.93 10.00 12.07
CA ILE A 275 7.18 11.33 11.49
C ILE A 275 6.50 12.42 12.35
N LYS A 276 5.26 12.19 12.79
CA LYS A 276 4.52 13.14 13.61
C LYS A 276 5.10 13.31 15.01
N GLN A 277 5.57 12.22 15.61
CA GLN A 277 6.27 12.26 16.89
C GLN A 277 7.53 13.14 16.82
N VAL A 278 8.34 12.98 15.76
CA VAL A 278 9.55 13.81 15.55
C VAL A 278 9.18 15.26 15.27
N GLU A 279 8.15 15.53 14.46
CA GLU A 279 7.67 16.88 14.16
C GLU A 279 7.22 17.61 15.44
N ASN A 280 6.42 16.95 16.28
CA ASN A 280 5.94 17.53 17.54
C ASN A 280 7.09 17.73 18.55
N GLY A 281 8.01 16.77 18.65
CA GLY A 281 9.21 16.88 19.49
C GLY A 281 10.06 18.11 19.12
N SER A 282 10.26 18.35 17.82
CA SER A 282 10.99 19.52 17.33
C SER A 282 10.29 20.82 17.74
N ARG A 283 8.97 20.94 17.55
CA ARG A 283 8.19 22.14 17.92
C ARG A 283 8.27 22.48 19.41
N ARG A 284 8.19 21.48 20.29
CA ARG A 284 8.28 21.68 21.75
C ARG A 284 9.65 22.19 22.17
N HIS A 285 10.71 21.70 21.53
CA HIS A 285 12.07 22.15 21.82
C HIS A 285 12.24 23.64 21.48
N TRP A 286 11.78 24.09 20.31
CA TRP A 286 11.82 25.51 19.91
C TRP A 286 11.05 26.43 20.86
N SER A 287 9.86 26.02 21.31
CA SER A 287 9.06 26.81 22.26
C SER A 287 9.79 27.08 23.58
N LYS A 288 10.73 26.22 23.98
CA LYS A 288 11.50 26.39 25.23
C LYS A 288 12.57 27.48 25.09
N TYR A 289 13.15 27.66 23.90
CA TYR A 289 14.16 28.69 23.66
C TYR A 289 13.56 30.07 23.40
N ASP A 290 12.36 30.13 22.82
CA ASP A 290 11.67 31.40 22.55
C ASP A 290 11.02 32.03 23.80
N ALA A 291 10.87 31.28 24.89
CA ALA A 291 10.31 31.77 26.15
C ALA A 291 11.33 32.55 27.02
N GLY A 292 12.57 32.73 26.56
CA GLY A 292 13.52 33.64 27.21
C GLY A 292 12.96 35.07 27.20
N PRO A 293 13.14 35.87 28.28
CA PRO A 293 12.67 37.24 28.32
C PRO A 293 13.32 38.02 27.19
N ARG A 294 12.55 38.35 26.15
CA ARG A 294 13.00 39.21 25.06
C ARG A 294 13.45 40.53 25.69
N PRO A 295 14.75 40.89 25.65
CA PRO A 295 15.14 42.22 26.05
C PRO A 295 14.40 43.19 25.13
N ARG A 296 13.62 44.10 25.72
CA ARG A 296 13.03 45.25 25.00
C ARG A 296 14.16 46.18 24.58
N GLY A 297 14.97 45.76 23.61
CA GLY A 297 16.00 46.54 22.96
C GLY A 297 15.59 46.78 21.52
N ASN A 298 15.66 48.04 21.09
CA ASN A 298 15.22 48.53 19.79
C ASN A 298 15.57 47.57 18.64
N MET A 299 14.53 47.21 17.87
CA MET A 299 14.59 46.26 16.76
C MET A 299 15.33 46.92 15.59
N HIS A 300 16.66 46.81 15.57
CA HIS A 300 17.41 47.00 14.34
C HIS A 300 17.17 45.78 13.46
N VAL A 301 16.40 45.99 12.39
CA VAL A 301 16.17 45.04 11.30
C VAL A 301 17.51 44.83 10.57
N GLY A 302 18.36 43.99 11.14
CA GLY A 302 19.57 43.49 10.51
C GLY A 302 19.22 42.28 9.65
N THR A 303 19.61 42.32 8.39
CA THR A 303 19.48 41.24 7.41
C THR A 303 20.00 39.93 8.00
N GLN A 304 19.11 39.01 8.38
CA GLN A 304 19.53 37.71 8.91
C GLN A 304 20.15 36.87 7.78
N PRO A 305 21.39 36.38 7.94
CA PRO A 305 21.96 35.44 6.99
C PRO A 305 21.18 34.11 7.03
N PRO A 306 21.10 33.38 5.92
CA PRO A 306 20.41 32.09 5.88
C PRO A 306 21.10 31.10 6.82
N THR A 307 20.50 30.88 8.00
CA THR A 307 20.93 29.84 8.93
C THR A 307 20.59 28.48 8.32
N ILE A 308 21.61 27.79 7.82
CA ILE A 308 21.53 26.37 7.48
C ILE A 308 21.27 25.63 8.78
N LEU A 309 20.06 25.08 8.93
CA LEU A 309 19.70 24.18 10.02
C LEU A 309 20.49 22.88 9.84
N VAL A 310 21.68 22.81 10.42
CA VAL A 310 22.36 21.54 10.66
C VAL A 310 21.54 20.82 11.72
N PHE A 311 20.67 19.90 11.28
CA PHE A 311 20.03 18.93 12.15
C PHE A 311 21.12 18.01 12.73
N GLU A 312 21.74 18.45 13.82
CA GLU A 312 22.43 17.53 14.72
C GLU A 312 21.32 16.71 15.41
N GLU A 313 20.97 15.57 14.80
CA GLU A 313 20.11 14.57 15.44
C GLU A 313 20.80 14.10 16.72
N ILE A 314 20.39 14.69 17.83
CA ILE A 314 20.70 14.28 19.20
C ILE A 314 20.55 12.76 19.26
N GLU A 315 21.65 12.07 19.58
CA GLU A 315 21.69 10.64 19.85
C GLU A 315 20.58 10.32 20.86
N MET A 316 19.57 9.56 20.42
CA MET A 316 18.68 8.87 21.33
C MET A 316 19.47 7.70 21.91
N ASP A 317 20.26 7.97 22.94
CA ASP A 317 20.77 6.95 23.84
C ASP A 317 19.57 6.40 24.64
N THR A 318 19.14 5.20 24.28
CA THR A 318 18.35 4.29 25.12
C THR A 318 19.16 3.06 25.41
#